data_AF-A0A2N5SQS7-F1
#
_entry.id   AF-A0A2N5SQS7-F1
#
_cell.length_a   1.000
_cell.length_b   1.000
_cell.length_c   1.000
_cell.angle_alpha   90.00
_cell.angle_beta   90.00
_cell.angle_gamma   90.00
#
_symmetry.space_group_name_H-M   'P 1'
#
loop_
_entity.id
_entity.type
_entity.pdbx_description
1 polymer ?
#
loop_
_entity_poly.entity_id
_entity_poly.type
_entity_poly.pdbx_seq_one_letter_code
_entity_poly.pdbx_strand_id
1 'polypeptide(L)'
;MSNRATHILTELAPPTQAPDLAAGPTVWEQIAAAHRTRQRNLEQNTGFENDISDFNEFLDGCHIPKSDQHTRVILQHHGITNWTYFRTSTKQHLMSLGLTTGAARLLCTGAQARHNY
;
A
#
# COMPACT_ATOMS: atom_id res chain seq x y z
N MET A 1 -66.15 10.84 9.36
CA MET A 1 -65.94 9.48 9.91
C MET A 1 -66.14 8.44 8.82
N SER A 2 -65.12 7.67 8.47
CA SER A 2 -65.19 6.21 8.31
C SER A 2 -63.79 5.68 7.96
N ASN A 3 -63.30 4.75 8.77
CA ASN A 3 -61.98 4.12 8.70
C ASN A 3 -61.93 3.09 7.57
N ARG A 4 -60.80 3.02 6.85
CA ARG A 4 -60.28 1.74 6.32
C ARG A 4 -58.76 1.74 6.45
N ALA A 5 -58.30 0.86 7.34
CA ALA A 5 -56.91 0.62 7.64
C ALA A 5 -56.31 -0.43 6.69
N THR A 6 -54.99 -0.28 6.50
CA THR A 6 -53.96 -1.32 6.32
C THR A 6 -54.01 -2.24 5.10
N HIS A 7 -52.97 -2.09 4.26
CA HIS A 7 -52.10 -3.15 3.70
C HIS A 7 -51.14 -2.46 2.69
N ILE A 8 -49.82 -2.62 2.59
CA ILE A 8 -48.76 -3.48 3.15
C ILE A 8 -47.45 -2.71 2.87
N LEU A 9 -46.56 -2.57 3.85
CA LEU A 9 -45.13 -2.32 3.62
C LEU A 9 -44.41 -3.64 3.94
N THR A 10 -43.77 -4.22 2.93
CA THR A 10 -42.91 -5.39 3.04
C THR A 10 -41.64 -5.00 3.79
N GLU A 11 -41.68 -5.16 5.11
CA GLU A 11 -40.48 -5.18 5.96
C GLU A 11 -40.14 -6.64 6.26
N LEU A 12 -39.14 -7.19 5.57
CA LEU A 12 -38.49 -8.44 5.97
C LEU A 12 -37.55 -8.14 7.13
N ALA A 13 -38.10 -8.18 8.35
CA ALA A 13 -37.32 -8.18 9.57
C ALA A 13 -36.50 -9.48 9.69
N PRO A 14 -35.25 -9.44 10.17
CA PRO A 14 -34.47 -10.64 10.48
C PRO A 14 -35.05 -11.37 11.71
N PRO A 15 -35.03 -12.72 11.77
CA PRO A 15 -35.56 -13.47 12.89
C PRO A 15 -34.66 -13.33 14.12
N THR A 16 -35.01 -12.39 15.01
CA THR A 16 -34.43 -12.24 16.35
C THR A 16 -35.01 -13.30 17.28
N GLN A 17 -34.29 -14.43 17.39
CA GLN A 17 -33.98 -15.22 18.60
C GLN A 17 -33.92 -16.73 18.31
N ALA A 18 -32.71 -17.29 18.39
CA ALA A 18 -32.43 -18.69 18.69
C ALA A 18 -31.39 -18.73 19.82
N PRO A 19 -31.39 -19.77 20.67
CA PRO A 19 -30.93 -19.71 22.05
C PRO A 19 -29.42 -19.69 22.20
N ASP A 20 -29.03 -19.09 23.32
CA ASP A 20 -27.77 -19.19 24.04
C ASP A 20 -27.26 -20.65 24.13
N LEU A 21 -26.28 -21.02 23.29
CA LEU A 21 -25.37 -22.16 23.49
C LEU A 21 -24.16 -22.11 22.54
N ALA A 22 -23.05 -21.53 23.01
CA ALA A 22 -21.66 -21.88 22.64
C ALA A 22 -21.36 -22.31 21.18
N ALA A 23 -21.87 -21.60 20.17
CA ALA A 23 -21.53 -21.85 18.78
C ALA A 23 -20.42 -20.90 18.36
N GLY A 24 -19.30 -21.46 17.88
CA GLY A 24 -18.26 -20.69 17.20
C GLY A 24 -18.81 -19.87 16.02
N PRO A 25 -17.97 -19.02 15.39
CA PRO A 25 -18.43 -18.09 14.35
C PRO A 25 -19.26 -18.84 13.30
N THR A 26 -20.48 -18.36 13.04
CA THR A 26 -21.40 -19.01 12.08
C THR A 26 -20.82 -18.97 10.66
N VAL A 27 -21.25 -19.88 9.78
CA VAL A 27 -20.72 -19.96 8.40
C VAL A 27 -20.77 -18.62 7.65
N TRP A 28 -21.84 -17.84 7.81
CA TRP A 28 -21.95 -16.51 7.17
C TRP A 28 -21.01 -15.47 7.76
N GLU A 29 -20.72 -15.56 9.05
CA GLU A 29 -19.73 -14.72 9.72
C GLU A 29 -18.30 -15.08 9.28
N GLN A 30 -18.02 -16.37 9.07
CA GLN A 30 -16.76 -16.84 8.48
C GLN A 30 -16.60 -16.35 7.04
N ILE A 31 -17.65 -16.39 6.21
CA ILE A 31 -17.63 -15.89 4.83
C ILE A 31 -17.39 -14.37 4.81
N ALA A 32 -18.09 -13.61 5.66
CA ALA A 32 -17.89 -12.16 5.76
C ALA A 32 -16.47 -11.80 6.28
N ALA A 33 -15.95 -12.55 7.24
CA ALA A 33 -14.59 -12.38 7.76
C ALA A 33 -13.52 -12.72 6.71
N ALA A 34 -13.73 -13.78 5.92
CA ALA A 34 -12.86 -14.15 4.81
C ALA A 34 -12.83 -13.07 3.72
N HIS A 35 -13.99 -12.50 3.37
CA HIS A 35 -14.07 -11.41 2.39
C HIS A 35 -13.36 -10.15 2.86
N ARG A 36 -13.58 -9.73 4.11
CA ARG A 36 -12.87 -8.57 4.72
C ARG A 36 -11.36 -8.79 4.76
N THR A 37 -10.91 -10.01 5.06
CA THR A 37 -9.48 -10.33 5.09
C THR A 37 -8.87 -10.31 3.69
N ARG A 38 -9.59 -10.84 2.70
CA ARG A 38 -9.18 -10.79 1.29
C ARG A 38 -9.09 -9.36 0.77
N GLN A 39 -10.05 -8.51 1.10
CA GLN A 39 -10.02 -7.08 0.72
C GLN A 39 -8.81 -6.37 1.33
N ARG A 40 -8.60 -6.48 2.65
CA ARG A 40 -7.42 -5.89 3.31
C ARG A 40 -6.09 -6.36 2.71
N ASN A 41 -5.97 -7.66 2.44
CA ASN A 41 -4.75 -8.20 1.82
C ASN A 41 -4.53 -7.66 0.41
N LEU A 42 -5.60 -7.46 -0.38
CA LEU A 42 -5.52 -6.85 -1.70
C LEU A 42 -5.08 -5.38 -1.59
N GLU A 43 -5.70 -4.61 -0.68
CA GLU A 43 -5.34 -3.21 -0.43
C GLU A 43 -3.88 -3.08 0.01
N GLN A 44 -3.42 -3.94 0.91
CA GLN A 44 -2.02 -3.98 1.35
C GLN A 44 -1.06 -4.35 0.21
N ASN A 45 -1.42 -5.34 -0.62
CA ASN A 45 -0.61 -5.71 -1.78
C ASN A 45 -0.52 -4.54 -2.77
N THR A 46 -1.65 -3.88 -3.07
CA THR A 46 -1.66 -2.72 -3.97
C THR A 46 -0.84 -1.56 -3.43
N GLY A 47 -0.84 -1.33 -2.11
CA GLY A 47 0.01 -0.30 -1.50
C GLY A 47 1.49 -0.55 -1.73
N PHE A 48 1.94 -1.79 -1.48
CA PHE A 48 3.34 -2.17 -1.69
C PHE A 48 3.76 -2.13 -3.18
N GLU A 49 2.89 -2.59 -4.09
CA GLU A 49 3.13 -2.52 -5.53
C GLU A 49 3.20 -1.07 -6.04
N ASN A 50 2.37 -0.19 -5.49
CA ASN A 50 2.42 1.24 -5.77
C ASN A 50 3.72 1.88 -5.26
N ASP A 51 4.18 1.53 -4.06
CA ASP A 51 5.44 2.04 -3.50
C ASP A 51 6.66 1.61 -4.35
N ILE A 52 6.68 0.35 -4.83
CA ILE A 52 7.73 -0.13 -5.73
C ILE A 52 7.68 0.61 -7.07
N SER A 53 6.49 0.84 -7.59
CA SER A 53 6.31 1.55 -8.86
C SER A 53 6.76 3.01 -8.73
N ASP A 54 6.37 3.69 -7.65
CA ASP A 54 6.77 5.05 -7.32
C ASP A 54 8.29 5.19 -7.16
N PHE A 55 8.93 4.22 -6.50
CA PHE A 55 10.38 4.18 -6.38
C PHE A 55 11.07 3.96 -7.72
N ASN A 56 10.55 3.06 -8.56
CA ASN A 56 11.13 2.82 -9.88
C ASN A 56 10.99 4.01 -10.82
N GLU A 57 9.84 4.70 -10.79
CA GLU A 57 9.61 5.93 -11.54
C GLU A 57 10.59 7.03 -11.11
N PHE A 58 10.80 7.16 -9.79
CA PHE A 58 11.81 8.08 -9.27
C PHE A 58 13.23 7.76 -9.80
N LEU A 59 13.63 6.49 -9.77
CA LEU A 59 14.95 6.08 -10.26
C LEU A 59 15.10 6.34 -11.76
N ASP A 60 14.05 6.10 -12.54
CA ASP A 60 14.02 6.37 -13.97
C ASP A 60 14.19 7.88 -14.26
N GLY A 61 13.47 8.74 -13.53
CA GLY A 61 13.65 10.19 -13.59
C GLY A 61 15.06 10.66 -13.17
N CYS A 62 15.76 9.88 -12.35
CA CYS A 62 17.16 10.09 -11.99
C CYS A 62 18.15 9.50 -13.00
N HIS A 63 17.70 9.03 -14.17
CA HIS A 63 18.52 8.33 -15.17
C HIS A 63 19.20 7.05 -14.64
N ILE A 64 18.55 6.34 -13.71
CA ILE A 64 18.98 5.04 -13.18
C ILE A 64 17.98 3.97 -13.67
N PRO A 65 18.07 3.56 -14.94
CA PRO A 65 17.17 2.58 -15.52
C PRO A 65 17.36 1.20 -14.89
N LYS A 66 16.49 0.24 -15.23
CA LYS A 66 16.61 -1.16 -14.77
C LYS A 66 17.92 -1.84 -15.20
N SER A 67 18.58 -1.33 -16.23
CA SER A 67 19.87 -1.83 -16.71
C SER A 67 21.07 -1.32 -15.90
N ASP A 68 20.93 -0.27 -15.08
CA ASP A 68 21.98 0.15 -14.14
C ASP A 68 21.98 -0.77 -12.92
N GLN A 69 22.52 -1.96 -13.14
CA GLN A 69 22.52 -3.02 -12.15
C GLN A 69 23.47 -2.72 -10.99
N HIS A 70 24.54 -1.94 -11.22
CA HIS A 70 25.47 -1.54 -10.18
C HIS A 70 24.75 -0.72 -9.10
N THR A 71 24.07 0.35 -9.50
CA THR A 71 23.33 1.20 -8.57
C THR A 71 22.18 0.44 -7.90
N ARG A 72 21.42 -0.37 -8.67
CA ARG A 72 20.25 -1.09 -8.15
C ARG A 72 20.61 -2.18 -7.15
N VAL A 73 21.68 -2.94 -7.39
CA VAL A 73 22.15 -3.95 -6.45
C VAL A 73 22.60 -3.31 -5.14
N ILE A 74 23.29 -2.17 -5.20
CA ILE A 74 23.72 -1.46 -3.99
C ILE A 74 22.50 -0.98 -3.18
N LEU A 75 21.52 -0.38 -3.83
CA LEU A 75 20.29 0.07 -3.15
C LEU A 75 19.56 -1.12 -2.50
N GLN A 76 19.42 -2.24 -3.23
CA GLN A 76 18.79 -3.45 -2.71
C GLN A 76 19.56 -4.06 -1.54
N HIS A 77 20.89 -4.14 -1.64
CA HIS A 77 21.76 -4.68 -0.59
C HIS A 77 21.63 -3.89 0.72
N HIS A 78 21.48 -2.56 0.63
CA HIS A 78 21.26 -1.69 1.79
C HIS A 78 19.79 -1.52 2.18
N GLY A 79 18.87 -2.25 1.53
CA GLY A 79 17.43 -2.20 1.85
C GLY A 79 16.73 -0.89 1.47
N ILE A 80 17.34 -0.08 0.60
CA ILE A 80 16.80 1.21 0.17
C ILE A 80 15.76 0.95 -0.92
N THR A 81 14.49 1.05 -0.54
CA THR A 81 13.33 0.75 -1.39
C THR A 81 12.41 1.94 -1.60
N ASN A 82 12.68 3.08 -0.94
CA ASN A 82 11.85 4.27 -1.01
C ASN A 82 12.71 5.52 -1.26
N TRP A 83 12.28 6.39 -2.18
CA TRP A 83 13.04 7.56 -2.61
C TRP A 83 13.15 8.62 -1.51
N THR A 84 12.23 8.63 -0.55
CA THR A 84 12.25 9.57 0.58
C THR A 84 13.51 9.44 1.43
N TYR A 85 14.17 8.27 1.42
CA TYR A 85 15.49 8.06 2.05
C TYR A 85 16.54 9.06 1.55
N PHE A 86 16.47 9.45 0.28
CA PHE A 86 17.41 10.37 -0.33
C PHE A 86 17.20 11.83 0.10
N ARG A 87 16.06 12.16 0.72
CA ARG A 87 15.80 13.51 1.25
C ARG A 87 16.67 13.83 2.47
N THR A 88 16.96 12.82 3.28
CA THR A 88 17.78 12.95 4.50
C THR A 88 19.22 12.47 4.30
N SER A 89 19.51 11.84 3.17
CA SER A 89 20.85 11.35 2.83
C SER A 89 21.72 12.43 2.21
N THR A 90 23.02 12.38 2.50
CA THR A 90 24.02 13.22 1.84
C THR A 90 24.67 12.46 0.69
N LYS A 91 25.19 13.20 -0.30
CA LYS A 91 25.98 12.63 -1.39
C LYS A 91 27.14 11.77 -0.88
N GLN A 92 27.84 12.23 0.16
CA GLN A 92 28.97 11.49 0.76
C GLN A 92 28.53 10.18 1.41
N HIS A 93 27.38 10.19 2.10
CA HIS A 93 26.80 8.97 2.66
C HIS A 93 26.50 7.95 1.56
N LEU A 94 25.82 8.37 0.50
CA LEU A 94 25.52 7.51 -0.65
C LEU A 94 26.79 6.94 -1.33
N MET A 95 27.86 7.73 -1.42
CA MET A 95 29.14 7.26 -1.93
C MET A 95 29.79 6.21 -1.00
N SER A 96 29.66 6.36 0.32
CA SER A 96 30.17 5.36 1.28
C SER A 96 29.44 4.01 1.20
N LEU A 97 28.21 3.99 0.69
CA LEU A 97 27.46 2.76 0.40
C LEU A 97 27.96 2.03 -0.86
N GLY A 98 28.83 2.67 -1.66
CA GLY A 98 29.40 2.14 -2.91
C GLY A 98 28.83 2.76 -4.18
N LEU A 99 27.91 3.74 -4.07
CA LEU A 99 27.36 4.42 -5.24
C LEU A 99 28.41 5.31 -5.91
N THR A 100 28.33 5.40 -7.23
CA THR A 100 29.19 6.32 -7.98
C THR A 100 28.85 7.77 -7.65
N THR A 101 29.82 8.67 -7.77
CA THR A 101 29.64 10.10 -7.57
C THR A 101 28.49 10.68 -8.41
N GLY A 102 28.29 10.15 -9.62
CA GLY A 102 27.21 10.55 -10.54
C GLY A 102 25.84 10.12 -10.03
N ALA A 103 25.67 8.82 -9.74
CA ALA A 103 24.43 8.28 -9.21
C ALA A 103 24.03 8.95 -7.88
N ALA A 104 24.98 9.10 -6.95
CA ALA A 104 24.74 9.78 -5.69
C ALA A 104 24.27 11.23 -5.86
N ARG A 105 24.81 11.96 -6.86
CA ARG A 105 24.38 13.33 -7.16
C ARG A 105 22.96 13.35 -7.73
N LEU A 106 22.67 12.50 -8.71
CA LEU A 106 21.37 12.43 -9.37
C LEU A 106 20.25 12.09 -8.36
N LEU A 107 20.48 11.12 -7.47
CA LEU A 107 19.53 10.73 -6.43
C LEU A 107 19.23 11.88 -5.45
N CYS A 108 20.27 12.57 -4.93
CA CYS A 108 20.06 13.72 -4.05
C CYS A 108 19.31 14.86 -4.75
N THR A 109 19.69 15.19 -5.99
CA THR A 109 19.03 16.26 -6.74
C THR A 109 17.59 15.90 -7.11
N GLY A 110 17.33 14.67 -7.54
CA GLY A 110 15.98 14.19 -7.86
C GLY A 110 15.07 14.24 -6.63
N ALA A 111 15.55 13.82 -5.46
CA ALA A 111 14.77 13.85 -4.22
C ALA A 111 14.44 15.28 -3.76
N GLN A 112 15.36 16.23 -3.97
CA GLN A 112 15.10 17.65 -3.70
C GLN A 112 14.09 18.25 -4.69
N ALA A 113 14.19 17.92 -5.98
CA ALA A 113 13.25 18.40 -6.99
C ALA A 113 11.83 17.89 -6.72
N ARG A 114 11.68 16.63 -6.30
CA ARG A 114 10.39 16.02 -5.97
C ARG A 114 9.74 16.58 -4.69
N HIS A 115 10.52 17.18 -3.79
CA HIS A 115 9.97 17.83 -2.59
C HIS A 115 9.21 19.13 -2.89
N ASN A 116 9.44 19.72 -4.07
CA ASN A 116 8.96 21.06 -4.40
C ASN A 116 7.57 21.09 -5.07
N TYR A 117 6.80 20.00 -4.98
CA TYR A 117 5.41 19.84 -5.42
C TYR A 117 4.56 19.30 -4.26
#